data_AF-A0A7Y7BIN9-F1
#
_entry.id   AF-A0A7Y7BIN9-F1
#
_cell.length_a   1.000
_cell.length_b   1.000
_cell.length_c   1.000
_cell.angle_alpha   90.00
_cell.angle_beta   90.00
_cell.angle_gamma   90.00
#
_symmetry.space_group_name_H-M   'P 1'
#
loop_
_entity.id
_entity.type
_entity.pdbx_description
1 polymer ?
#
loop_
_entity_poly.entity_id
_entity_poly.type
_entity_poly.pdbx_seq_one_letter_code
_entity_poly.pdbx_strand_id
1 'polypeptide(L)'
;MISVAPMYIEEYNFSEEEVEALHLAILFHDLGFTVDWREHELQGSKMAEAAMIDKGYSTDAIRLVQKLIMATKIPQNPQSDLEKLICDVDLDYLGRDDYFQRSELLFEEWLSLGMVENRKEWEEKELKFLENHHFHSLFGINYRQPVLEKNLRKIQSK
;
A
#
# COMPACT_ATOMS: atom_id res chain seq x y z
N MET A 1 -1.65 2.03 8.19
CA MET A 1 -0.32 1.61 7.76
C MET A 1 0.67 1.52 8.92
N ILE A 2 1.10 2.63 9.53
CA ILE A 2 2.08 2.58 10.66
C ILE A 2 1.60 1.67 11.81
N SER A 3 0.32 1.71 12.15
CA SER A 3 -0.26 0.90 13.24
C SER A 3 -0.27 -0.61 12.97
N VAL A 4 -0.16 -1.04 11.71
CA VAL A 4 -0.22 -2.47 11.34
C VAL A 4 1.14 -3.02 10.93
N ALA A 5 2.09 -2.16 10.53
CA ALA A 5 3.44 -2.56 10.15
C ALA A 5 4.14 -3.50 11.16
N PRO A 6 4.01 -3.32 12.50
CA PRO A 6 4.61 -4.25 13.47
C PRO A 6 4.18 -5.72 13.26
N MET A 7 2.89 -5.96 12.94
CA MET A 7 2.36 -7.30 12.72
C MET A 7 3.02 -8.01 11.54
N TYR A 8 3.46 -7.25 10.54
CA TYR A 8 4.16 -7.79 9.38
C TYR A 8 5.66 -7.96 9.64
N ILE A 9 6.26 -7.12 10.49
CA ILE A 9 7.70 -7.15 10.80
C ILE A 9 8.05 -8.35 11.70
N GLU A 10 7.16 -8.73 12.64
CA GLU A 10 7.40 -9.78 13.63
C GLU A 10 7.79 -11.16 13.04
N GLU A 11 7.40 -11.43 11.78
CA GLU A 11 7.72 -12.67 11.06
C GLU A 11 9.11 -12.65 10.39
N TYR A 12 9.83 -11.53 10.47
CA TYR A 12 11.10 -11.30 9.77
C TYR A 12 12.20 -10.82 10.73
N ASN A 13 13.45 -11.05 10.33
CA ASN A 13 14.63 -10.57 11.05
C ASN A 13 15.30 -9.43 10.28
N PHE A 14 14.64 -8.27 10.23
CA PHE A 14 15.16 -7.06 9.60
C PHE A 14 16.13 -6.32 10.54
N SER A 15 17.10 -5.63 9.95
CA SER A 15 17.98 -4.72 10.70
C SER A 15 17.23 -3.47 11.16
N GLU A 16 17.80 -2.72 12.11
CA GLU A 16 17.21 -1.46 12.56
C GLU A 16 17.10 -0.45 11.41
N GLU A 17 18.10 -0.41 10.52
CA GLU A 17 18.10 0.46 9.33
C GLU A 17 17.03 0.08 8.31
N GLU A 18 16.76 -1.22 8.14
CA GLU A 18 15.69 -1.70 7.26
C GLU A 18 14.31 -1.33 7.79
N VAL A 19 14.09 -1.47 9.10
CA VAL A 19 12.84 -1.08 9.77
C VAL A 19 12.66 0.44 9.71
N GLU A 20 13.72 1.22 9.91
CA GLU A 20 13.67 2.68 9.77
C GLU A 20 13.31 3.08 8.33
N ALA A 21 13.96 2.49 7.33
CA ALA A 21 13.66 2.77 5.92
C ALA A 21 12.20 2.41 5.58
N LEU A 22 11.68 1.31 6.10
CA LEU A 22 10.28 0.93 5.94
C LEU A 22 9.32 1.96 6.55
N HIS A 23 9.58 2.44 7.77
CA HIS A 23 8.75 3.47 8.39
C HIS A 23 8.76 4.78 7.62
N LEU A 24 9.92 5.20 7.11
CA LEU A 24 10.04 6.37 6.25
C LEU A 24 9.24 6.16 4.96
N ALA A 25 9.38 5.01 4.30
CA ALA A 25 8.63 4.73 3.09
C ALA A 25 7.11 4.77 3.33
N ILE A 26 6.62 4.14 4.41
CA ILE A 26 5.20 4.19 4.82
C ILE A 26 4.73 5.64 5.02
N LEU A 27 5.54 6.48 5.67
CA LEU A 27 5.19 7.88 5.93
C LEU A 27 5.07 8.71 4.65
N PHE A 28 5.91 8.43 3.65
CA PHE A 28 6.05 9.28 2.47
C PHE A 28 5.32 8.79 1.22
N HIS A 29 4.96 7.50 1.10
CA HIS A 29 4.49 6.93 -0.17
C HIS A 29 3.28 7.67 -0.77
N ASP A 30 2.29 8.02 0.05
CA ASP A 30 1.07 8.74 -0.36
C ASP A 30 1.19 10.27 -0.34
N LEU A 31 2.28 10.86 0.19
CA LEU A 31 2.39 12.32 0.24
C LEU A 31 2.40 12.96 -1.15
N GLY A 32 2.79 12.20 -2.17
CA GLY A 32 2.76 12.66 -3.55
C GLY A 32 1.37 12.97 -4.10
N PHE A 33 0.28 12.48 -3.47
CA PHE A 33 -1.09 12.85 -3.86
C PHE A 33 -1.34 14.35 -3.77
N THR A 34 -0.59 15.06 -2.92
CA THR A 34 -0.66 16.53 -2.79
C THR A 34 -0.11 17.28 -4.01
N VAL A 35 0.59 16.59 -4.92
CA VAL A 35 1.25 17.15 -6.10
C VAL A 35 0.66 16.58 -7.38
N ASP A 36 0.58 15.25 -7.49
CA ASP A 36 0.06 14.54 -8.66
C ASP A 36 -0.49 13.18 -8.22
N TRP A 37 -1.78 12.95 -8.42
CA TRP A 37 -2.42 11.69 -8.05
C TRP A 37 -2.00 10.51 -8.93
N ARG A 38 -1.55 10.74 -10.18
CA ARG A 38 -1.18 9.67 -11.13
C ARG A 38 0.23 9.14 -10.88
N GLU A 39 1.12 10.01 -10.45
CA GLU A 39 2.52 9.72 -10.19
C GLU A 39 2.88 9.99 -8.72
N HIS A 40 1.92 9.74 -7.82
CA HIS A 40 2.06 10.07 -6.40
C HIS A 40 3.23 9.31 -5.75
N GLU A 41 3.52 8.07 -6.15
CA GLU A 41 4.65 7.32 -5.61
C GLU A 41 5.98 7.99 -6.01
N LEU A 42 6.09 8.45 -7.26
CA LEU A 42 7.27 9.17 -7.73
C LEU A 42 7.44 10.51 -7.00
N GLN A 43 6.34 11.24 -6.77
CA GLN A 43 6.40 12.50 -6.02
C GLN A 43 6.72 12.28 -4.54
N GLY A 44 6.10 11.28 -3.91
CA GLY A 44 6.39 10.86 -2.52
C GLY A 44 7.84 10.45 -2.34
N SER A 45 8.40 9.71 -3.31
CA SER A 45 9.81 9.31 -3.37
C SER A 45 10.77 10.51 -3.42
N LYS A 46 10.44 11.55 -4.20
CA LYS A 46 11.21 12.81 -4.25
C LYS A 46 11.09 13.61 -2.95
N MET A 47 9.90 13.64 -2.35
CA MET A 47 9.65 14.31 -1.07
C MET A 47 10.44 13.64 0.06
N ALA A 48 10.50 12.30 0.08
CA ALA A 48 11.31 11.53 1.01
C ALA A 48 12.79 11.85 0.84
N GLU A 49 13.32 11.81 -0.39
CA GLU A 49 14.71 12.15 -0.69
C GLU A 49 15.07 13.55 -0.18
N ALA A 50 14.27 14.56 -0.48
CA ALA A 50 14.52 15.93 -0.02
C ALA A 50 14.58 16.03 1.51
N ALA A 51 13.64 15.38 2.21
CA ALA A 51 13.60 15.37 3.68
C ALA A 51 14.79 14.61 4.28
N MET A 52 15.20 13.49 3.68
CA MET A 52 16.30 12.65 4.15
C MET A 52 17.67 13.32 3.92
N ILE A 53 17.86 14.04 2.80
CA ILE A 53 19.07 14.83 2.56
C ILE A 53 19.24 15.90 3.64
N ASP A 54 18.16 16.62 3.98
CA ASP A 54 18.17 17.64 5.05
C ASP A 54 18.58 17.05 6.42
N LYS A 55 18.24 15.79 6.67
CA LYS A 55 18.58 15.07 7.90
C LYS A 55 19.92 14.33 7.86
N GLY A 56 20.65 14.41 6.75
CA GLY A 56 21.99 13.82 6.62
C GLY A 56 22.02 12.29 6.46
N TYR A 57 20.94 11.70 5.95
CA TYR A 57 20.92 10.26 5.63
C TYR A 57 21.90 9.94 4.49
N SER A 58 22.40 8.69 4.50
CA SER A 58 23.27 8.19 3.43
C SER A 58 22.50 8.02 2.12
N THR A 59 23.21 8.07 0.99
CA THR A 59 22.63 7.81 -0.33
C THR A 59 22.01 6.42 -0.42
N ASP A 60 22.56 5.42 0.26
CA ASP A 60 22.02 4.06 0.22
C ASP A 60 20.71 3.95 1.01
N ALA A 61 20.59 4.64 2.16
CA ALA A 61 19.33 4.72 2.89
C ALA A 61 18.24 5.41 2.07
N ILE A 62 18.57 6.53 1.42
CA ILE A 62 17.65 7.25 0.53
C ILE A 62 17.17 6.35 -0.60
N ARG A 63 18.09 5.66 -1.28
CA ARG A 63 17.75 4.72 -2.37
C ARG A 63 16.85 3.60 -1.90
N LEU A 64 17.07 3.06 -0.70
CA LEU A 64 16.21 2.03 -0.12
C LEU A 64 14.79 2.56 0.07
N VAL A 65 14.62 3.72 0.72
CA VAL A 65 13.30 4.35 0.93
C VAL A 65 12.59 4.62 -0.40
N GLN A 66 13.30 5.21 -1.38
CA GLN A 66 12.74 5.46 -2.71
C GLN A 66 12.29 4.17 -3.39
N LYS A 67 13.09 3.09 -3.28
CA LYS A 67 12.74 1.77 -3.84
C LYS A 67 11.47 1.21 -3.19
N LEU A 68 11.35 1.31 -1.86
CA LEU A 68 10.18 0.83 -1.13
C LEU A 68 8.92 1.62 -1.50
N ILE A 69 8.99 2.95 -1.57
CA ILE A 69 7.86 3.78 -2.04
C ILE A 69 7.46 3.37 -3.46
N MET A 70 8.42 3.23 -4.37
CA MET A 70 8.10 2.84 -5.75
C MET A 70 7.52 1.43 -5.87
N ALA A 71 7.75 0.55 -4.89
CA ALA A 71 7.21 -0.80 -4.90
C ALA A 71 5.68 -0.83 -4.70
N THR A 72 5.09 0.20 -4.07
CA THR A 72 3.63 0.28 -3.86
C THR A 72 2.87 0.63 -5.14
N LYS A 73 3.56 1.11 -6.19
CA LYS A 73 2.95 1.48 -7.47
C LYS A 73 2.26 0.28 -8.12
N ILE A 74 0.99 0.47 -8.52
CA ILE A 74 0.17 -0.58 -9.14
C ILE A 74 0.45 -0.67 -10.66
N PRO A 75 0.62 -1.87 -11.25
CA PRO A 75 0.63 -3.18 -10.59
C PRO A 75 1.91 -3.42 -9.78
N GLN A 76 1.74 -3.87 -8.53
CA GLN A 76 2.84 -4.19 -7.63
C GLN A 76 3.65 -5.38 -8.18
N ASN A 77 4.97 -5.28 -8.07
CA ASN A 77 5.90 -6.37 -8.42
C ASN A 77 7.08 -6.43 -7.44
N PRO A 78 6.83 -6.71 -6.15
CA PRO A 78 7.86 -6.66 -5.12
C PRO A 78 8.90 -7.77 -5.30
N GLN A 79 10.18 -7.40 -5.22
CA GLN A 79 11.32 -8.30 -5.45
C GLN A 79 12.04 -8.73 -4.15
N SER A 80 11.81 -8.02 -3.05
CA SER A 80 12.42 -8.30 -1.75
C SER A 80 11.36 -8.40 -0.66
N ASP A 81 11.71 -8.97 0.51
CA ASP A 81 10.76 -9.12 1.60
C ASP A 81 10.29 -7.78 2.17
N LEU A 82 11.14 -6.75 2.20
CA LEU A 82 10.72 -5.39 2.56
C LEU A 82 9.73 -4.80 1.54
N GLU A 83 9.94 -5.03 0.24
CA GLU A 83 9.01 -4.58 -0.80
C GLU A 83 7.66 -5.31 -0.68
N LYS A 84 7.68 -6.62 -0.44
CA LYS A 84 6.44 -7.39 -0.20
C LYS A 84 5.69 -6.85 1.01
N LEU A 85 6.42 -6.53 2.07
CA LEU A 85 5.85 -6.01 3.30
C LEU A 85 5.17 -4.66 3.08
N ILE A 86 5.84 -3.69 2.45
CA ILE A 86 5.23 -2.36 2.24
C ILE A 86 4.00 -2.45 1.33
N CYS A 87 4.03 -3.28 0.27
CA CYS A 87 2.87 -3.54 -0.58
C CYS A 87 1.68 -4.09 0.21
N ASP A 88 1.93 -5.05 1.10
CA ASP A 88 0.88 -5.63 1.92
C ASP A 88 0.37 -4.69 3.02
N VAL A 89 1.25 -3.83 3.57
CA VAL A 89 0.87 -2.83 4.58
C VAL A 89 0.02 -1.72 3.97
N ASP A 90 0.33 -1.30 2.75
CA ASP A 90 -0.47 -0.37 1.96
C ASP A 90 -1.89 -0.91 1.72
N LEU A 91 -1.99 -2.17 1.30
CA LEU A 91 -3.25 -2.82 0.97
C LEU A 91 -3.84 -3.67 2.12
N ASP A 92 -3.40 -3.48 3.37
CA ASP A 92 -3.82 -4.25 4.55
C ASP A 92 -5.34 -4.25 4.75
N TYR A 93 -6.01 -3.14 4.42
CA TYR A 93 -7.46 -2.99 4.58
C TYR A 93 -8.30 -3.95 3.72
N LEU A 94 -7.74 -4.51 2.65
CA LEU A 94 -8.41 -5.48 1.79
C LEU A 94 -8.74 -6.78 2.53
N GLY A 95 -7.83 -7.18 3.44
CA GLY A 95 -7.94 -8.38 4.25
C GLY A 95 -8.47 -8.12 5.66
N ARG A 96 -9.27 -7.07 5.87
CA ARG A 96 -9.83 -6.72 7.18
C ARG A 96 -11.36 -6.79 7.22
N ASP A 97 -11.89 -6.86 8.44
CA ASP A 97 -13.33 -6.89 8.66
C ASP A 97 -14.01 -5.52 8.40
N ASP A 98 -13.28 -4.41 8.50
CA ASP A 98 -13.75 -3.06 8.17
C ASP A 98 -13.63 -2.71 6.67
N TYR A 99 -13.29 -3.69 5.82
CA TYR A 99 -13.11 -3.51 4.38
C TYR A 99 -14.29 -2.80 3.71
N PHE A 100 -15.53 -3.22 3.96
CA PHE A 100 -16.71 -2.61 3.30
C PHE A 100 -16.92 -1.14 3.67
N GLN A 101 -16.59 -0.76 4.90
CA GLN A 101 -16.66 0.64 5.33
C GLN A 101 -15.58 1.47 4.62
N ARG A 102 -14.36 0.91 4.49
CA ARG A 102 -13.23 1.55 3.82
C ARG A 102 -13.46 1.70 2.32
N SER A 103 -13.97 0.66 1.68
CA SER A 103 -14.36 0.64 0.26
C SER A 103 -15.37 1.72 -0.06
N GLU A 104 -16.38 1.93 0.79
CA GLU A 104 -17.37 2.99 0.56
C GLU A 104 -16.74 4.39 0.64
N LEU A 105 -15.84 4.64 1.59
CA LEU A 105 -15.12 5.93 1.66
C LEU A 105 -14.24 6.16 0.42
N LEU A 106 -13.59 5.11 -0.09
CA LEU A 106 -12.77 5.19 -1.29
C LEU A 106 -13.62 5.42 -2.55
N PHE A 107 -14.82 4.84 -2.60
CA PHE A 107 -15.80 5.11 -3.65
C PHE A 107 -16.23 6.58 -3.66
N GLU A 108 -16.58 7.14 -2.49
CA GLU A 108 -16.95 8.56 -2.36
C GLU A 108 -15.81 9.48 -2.83
N GLU A 109 -14.58 9.16 -2.45
CA GLU A 109 -13.38 9.88 -2.90
C GLU A 109 -13.22 9.83 -4.42
N TRP A 110 -13.22 8.63 -5.01
CA TRP A 110 -13.03 8.46 -6.46
C TRP A 110 -14.14 9.11 -7.28
N LEU A 111 -15.38 9.07 -6.78
CA LEU A 111 -16.51 9.77 -7.40
C LEU A 111 -16.29 11.29 -7.35
N SER A 112 -15.83 11.83 -6.23
CA SER A 112 -15.56 13.27 -6.08
C SER A 112 -14.41 13.76 -6.97
N LEU A 113 -13.43 12.90 -7.25
CA LEU A 113 -12.29 13.16 -8.13
C LEU A 113 -12.60 12.89 -9.61
N GLY A 114 -13.79 12.37 -9.93
CA GLY A 114 -14.16 11.97 -11.30
C GLY A 114 -13.35 10.80 -11.84
N MET A 115 -12.79 9.95 -10.97
CA MET A 115 -12.08 8.72 -11.33
C MET A 115 -13.04 7.59 -11.73
N VAL A 116 -14.30 7.69 -11.29
CA VAL A 116 -15.44 6.86 -11.70
C VAL A 116 -16.66 7.75 -11.91
N GLU A 117 -17.52 7.37 -12.84
CA GLU A 117 -18.76 8.10 -13.15
C GLU A 117 -19.92 7.70 -12.23
N ASN A 118 -19.94 6.46 -11.74
CA ASN A 118 -21.03 5.90 -10.96
C ASN A 118 -20.62 4.64 -10.19
N ARG A 119 -21.54 4.14 -9.35
CA ARG A 119 -21.34 2.93 -8.51
C ARG A 119 -21.03 1.68 -9.33
N LYS A 120 -21.61 1.52 -10.52
CA LYS A 120 -21.40 0.35 -11.36
C LYS A 120 -19.97 0.29 -11.88
N GLU A 121 -19.44 1.42 -12.38
CA GLU A 121 -18.05 1.49 -12.82
C GLU A 121 -17.08 1.21 -11.66
N TRP A 122 -17.37 1.75 -10.48
CA TRP A 122 -16.60 1.46 -9.26
C TRP A 122 -16.56 -0.03 -8.96
N GLU A 123 -17.73 -0.70 -8.92
CA GLU A 123 -17.82 -2.13 -8.62
C GLU A 123 -17.04 -2.99 -9.62
N GLU A 124 -17.08 -2.66 -10.91
CA GLU A 124 -16.32 -3.36 -11.95
C GLU A 124 -14.80 -3.22 -11.74
N LYS A 125 -14.33 -2.00 -11.40
CA LYS A 125 -12.91 -1.76 -11.11
C LYS A 125 -12.46 -2.41 -9.82
N GLU A 126 -13.26 -2.28 -8.76
CA GLU A 126 -13.01 -2.85 -7.44
C GLU A 126 -12.93 -4.38 -7.53
N LEU A 127 -13.91 -5.03 -8.14
CA LEU A 127 -13.91 -6.49 -8.30
C LEU A 127 -12.66 -6.96 -9.05
N LYS A 128 -12.34 -6.32 -10.18
CA LYS A 128 -11.14 -6.64 -10.94
C LYS A 128 -9.87 -6.42 -10.12
N PHE A 129 -9.79 -5.36 -9.33
CA PHE A 129 -8.64 -5.08 -8.48
C PHE A 129 -8.44 -6.18 -7.44
N LEU A 130 -9.49 -6.53 -6.70
CA LEU A 130 -9.44 -7.57 -5.67
C LEU A 130 -9.13 -8.96 -6.24
N GLU A 131 -9.70 -9.31 -7.40
CA GLU A 131 -9.46 -10.60 -8.06
C GLU A 131 -8.02 -10.77 -8.54
N ASN A 132 -7.34 -9.67 -8.86
CA ASN A 132 -5.94 -9.68 -9.28
C ASN A 132 -4.95 -9.44 -8.13
N HIS A 133 -5.42 -9.13 -6.94
CA HIS A 133 -4.57 -8.87 -5.78
C HIS A 133 -4.31 -10.14 -4.98
N HIS A 134 -3.06 -10.30 -4.55
CA HIS A 134 -2.65 -11.32 -3.60
C HIS A 134 -1.67 -10.69 -2.61
N PHE A 135 -1.83 -11.03 -1.34
CA PHE A 135 -0.84 -10.67 -0.33
C PHE A 135 0.48 -11.43 -0.57
N HIS A 136 1.59 -10.75 -0.33
CA HIS A 136 2.93 -11.23 -0.69
C HIS A 136 3.75 -11.75 0.50
N SER A 137 3.56 -11.15 1.69
CA SER A 137 4.27 -11.51 2.92
C SER A 137 3.65 -12.72 3.60
N LEU A 138 4.42 -13.37 4.49
CA LEU A 138 3.90 -14.50 5.27
C LEU A 138 2.67 -14.11 6.10
N PHE A 139 2.73 -12.94 6.76
CA PHE A 139 1.61 -12.43 7.54
C PHE A 139 0.38 -12.16 6.66
N GLY A 140 0.56 -11.45 5.53
CA GLY A 140 -0.52 -11.14 4.61
C GLY A 140 -1.17 -12.42 4.05
N ILE A 141 -0.37 -13.40 3.64
CA ILE A 141 -0.87 -14.69 3.13
C ILE A 141 -1.65 -15.44 4.21
N ASN A 142 -1.15 -15.51 5.44
CA ASN A 142 -1.77 -16.33 6.49
C ASN A 142 -3.00 -15.68 7.12
N TYR A 143 -3.04 -14.35 7.22
CA TYR A 143 -4.04 -13.64 8.01
C TYR A 143 -4.93 -12.69 7.21
N ARG A 144 -4.47 -12.15 6.07
CA ARG A 144 -5.24 -11.20 5.27
C ARG A 144 -5.86 -11.81 4.02
N GLN A 145 -5.15 -12.70 3.33
CA GLN A 145 -5.65 -13.39 2.15
C GLN A 145 -6.97 -14.14 2.41
N PRO A 146 -7.16 -14.90 3.52
CA PRO A 146 -8.42 -15.60 3.77
C PRO A 146 -9.61 -14.65 3.98
N VAL A 147 -9.35 -13.47 4.54
CA VAL A 147 -10.37 -12.44 4.78
C VAL A 147 -10.72 -11.72 3.48
N LEU A 148 -9.72 -11.40 2.65
CA LEU A 148 -9.94 -10.88 1.29
C LEU A 148 -10.83 -11.82 0.48
N GLU A 149 -10.52 -13.12 0.46
CA GLU A 149 -11.34 -14.12 -0.25
C GLU A 149 -12.78 -14.19 0.30
N LYS A 150 -12.96 -14.03 1.62
CA LYS A 150 -14.28 -13.95 2.24
C LYS A 150 -15.02 -12.68 1.81
N ASN A 151 -14.33 -11.55 1.68
CA ASN A 151 -14.91 -10.29 1.21
C ASN A 151 -15.30 -10.38 -0.27
N LEU A 152 -14.43 -10.94 -1.11
CA LEU A 152 -14.70 -11.25 -2.53
C LEU A 152 -15.97 -12.09 -2.71
N ARG A 153 -16.11 -13.19 -1.94
CA ARG A 153 -17.33 -14.02 -1.99
C ARG A 153 -18.60 -13.24 -1.65
N LYS A 154 -18.55 -12.33 -0.67
CA LYS A 154 -19.70 -11.49 -0.30
C LYS A 154 -20.06 -10.50 -1.41
N ILE A 155 -19.06 -9.94 -2.11
CA ILE A 155 -19.29 -9.03 -3.25
C ILE A 155 -19.94 -9.80 -4.40
N GLN A 156 -19.40 -10.98 -4.75
CA GLN A 156 -19.90 -11.80 -5.87
C GLN A 156 -21.29 -12.41 -5.60
N SER A 157 -21.71 -12.51 -4.33
CA SER A 157 -23.03 -13.04 -3.95
C SER A 157 -24.15 -12.00 -3.90
N LYS A 158 -23.84 -10.72 -4.11
CA LYS A 158 -24.84 -9.64 -4.21
C LYS A 158 -25.44 -9.58 -5.61
#